data_AF-A0A8T4YFX7-F1
#
_entry.id   AF-A0A8T4YFX7-F1
#
_cell.length_a   1.000
_cell.length_b   1.000
_cell.length_c   1.000
_cell.angle_alpha   90.00
_cell.angle_beta   90.00
_cell.angle_gamma   90.00
#
_symmetry.space_group_name_H-M   'P 1'
#
loop_
_entity.id
_entity.type
_entity.pdbx_description
1 polymer ?
#
loop_
_entity_poly.entity_id
_entity_poly.type
_entity_poly.pdbx_seq_one_letter_code
_entity_poly.pdbx_strand_id
1 'polypeptide(L)' 'MRLVKKVSRKKYFSKSVYEYERIYLPIPAKYTELFKSLLGRDLEVEVKPENGGVVVRVRPLT' A
#
# COMPACT_ATOMS: atom_id res chain seq x y z
N MET A 1 -1.12 -0.56 -16.20
CA MET A 1 -1.23 -0.14 -14.77
C MET A 1 0.08 0.45 -14.32
N ARG A 2 0.08 1.42 -13.40
CA ARG A 2 1.29 2.07 -12.89
C ARG A 2 1.22 2.15 -11.37
N LEU A 3 2.35 2.04 -10.69
CA LEU A 3 2.45 2.47 -9.29
C LEU A 3 2.10 3.95 -9.22
N VAL A 4 1.25 4.35 -8.27
CA VAL A 4 0.92 5.76 -8.09
C VAL A 4 1.42 6.23 -6.73
N LYS A 5 2.05 7.40 -6.74
CA LYS A 5 2.45 8.11 -5.53
C LYS A 5 1.28 8.95 -5.05
N LYS A 6 0.85 8.75 -3.81
CA LYS A 6 -0.12 9.63 -3.14
C LYS A 6 0.59 10.32 -1.99
N VAL A 7 0.71 11.63 -2.11
CA VAL A 7 1.25 12.48 -1.06
C VAL A 7 0.10 12.89 -0.14
N SER A 8 0.17 12.52 1.13
CA SER A 8 -0.80 12.93 2.15
C SER A 8 -0.16 13.97 3.04
N ARG A 9 -0.64 15.21 2.95
CA ARG A 9 -0.20 16.32 3.80
C ARG A 9 -1.12 16.44 4.99
N LYS A 10 -0.58 16.27 6.21
CA LYS A 10 -1.32 16.55 7.44
C LYS A 10 -0.75 17.79 8.10
N LYS A 11 -1.56 18.83 8.23
CA LYS A 11 -1.23 20.02 9.02
C LYS A 11 -1.33 19.65 10.49
N TYR A 12 -0.21 19.71 11.21
CA TYR A 12 -0.18 19.53 12.66
C TYR A 12 -0.07 20.89 13.32
N PHE A 13 -1.09 21.24 14.11
CA PHE A 13 -1.08 22.37 15.06
C PHE A 13 -0.59 23.73 14.49
N SER A 14 -0.89 24.00 13.21
CA SER A 14 -0.52 25.24 12.48
C SER A 14 0.99 25.56 12.39
N LYS A 15 1.90 24.70 12.87
CA LYS A 15 3.35 24.96 12.88
C LYS A 15 4.15 24.08 11.90
N SER A 16 3.67 22.88 11.57
CA SER A 16 4.38 21.98 10.66
C SER A 16 3.43 21.16 9.78
N VAL A 17 3.79 20.98 8.50
CA VAL A 17 3.13 20.05 7.57
C VAL A 17 3.97 18.79 7.51
N TYR A 18 3.46 17.68 8.06
CA TYR A 18 4.07 16.38 7.82
C TYR A 18 3.58 15.87 6.48
N GLU A 19 4.52 15.68 5.55
CA GLU A 19 4.25 15.10 4.24
C GLU A 19 4.53 13.60 4.31
N TYR A 20 3.47 12.79 4.22
CA TYR A 20 3.59 11.34 4.18
C TYR A 20 3.43 10.88 2.74
N GLU A 21 4.46 10.23 2.22
CA GLU A 21 4.41 9.60 0.91
C GLU A 21 3.84 8.18 1.06
N ARG A 22 2.78 7.90 0.30
CA ARG A 22 2.22 6.55 0.20
C ARG A 22 2.34 6.06 -1.23
N ILE A 23 2.77 4.83 -1.38
CA ILE A 23 2.78 4.12 -2.65
C ILE A 23 1.47 3.33 -2.76
N TYR A 24 0.75 3.51 -3.87
CA TYR A 24 -0.47 2.79 -4.17
C TYR A 24 -0.22 1.88 -5.36
N LEU A 25 -0.48 0.59 -5.16
CA LEU A 25 -0.50 -0.41 -6.20
C LEU A 25 -1.96 -0.65 -6.60
N PRO A 26 -2.41 -0.18 -7.78
CA PRO A 26 -3.73 -0.55 -8.26
C PRO A 26 -3.79 -2.07 -8.46
N ILE A 27 -4.88 -2.70 -8.04
CA ILE A 27 -5.08 -4.14 -8.18
C ILE A 27 -6.00 -4.40 -9.38
N PRO A 28 -5.65 -5.33 -10.30
CA PRO A 28 -6.53 -5.67 -11.41
C PRO A 28 -7.88 -6.18 -10.92
N ALA A 29 -8.98 -5.81 -11.59
CA ALA A 29 -10.35 -6.13 -11.16
C ALA A 29 -10.60 -7.64 -10.93
N LYS A 30 -9.93 -8.50 -11.71
CA LYS A 30 -10.02 -9.97 -11.56
C LYS A 30 -9.54 -10.50 -10.20
N TYR A 31 -8.81 -9.70 -9.43
CA TYR A 31 -8.34 -10.05 -8.07
C TYR A 31 -9.07 -9.28 -6.97
N THR A 32 -10.11 -8.52 -7.30
CA THR A 32 -10.84 -7.71 -6.32
C THR A 32 -11.42 -8.55 -5.20
N GLU A 33 -11.95 -9.74 -5.48
CA GLU A 33 -12.53 -10.60 -4.43
C GLU A 33 -11.49 -11.10 -3.42
N LEU A 34 -10.29 -11.47 -3.90
CA LEU A 34 -9.18 -11.84 -3.04
C LEU A 34 -8.83 -10.70 -2.07
N PHE A 35 -8.66 -9.49 -2.60
CA PHE A 35 -8.30 -8.34 -1.78
C PHE A 35 -9.44 -7.85 -0.88
N LYS A 36 -10.71 -8.02 -1.27
CA LYS A 36 -11.87 -7.70 -0.40
C LYS A 36 -11.80 -8.46 0.91
N SER A 37 -11.42 -9.73 0.89
CA SER A 37 -11.29 -10.55 2.11
C SER A 37 -10.20 -10.07 3.07
N LEU A 38 -9.24 -9.30 2.56
CA LEU A 38 -8.11 -8.74 3.30
C LEU A 38 -8.39 -7.31 3.81
N LEU A 39 -9.43 -6.64 3.31
CA LEU A 39 -9.75 -5.27 3.71
C LEU A 39 -10.15 -5.20 5.19
N GLY A 40 -9.63 -4.20 5.89
CA GLY A 40 -9.93 -3.96 7.30
C GLY A 40 -9.24 -4.90 8.28
N ARG A 41 -8.38 -5.82 7.78
CA ARG A 41 -7.53 -6.66 8.62
C ARG A 41 -6.14 -6.05 8.75
N ASP A 42 -5.49 -6.32 9.87
CA ASP A 42 -4.06 -6.10 9.99
C ASP A 42 -3.32 -7.10 9.09
N LEU A 43 -2.42 -6.57 8.27
CA LEU A 43 -1.69 -7.37 7.28
C LEU A 43 -0.20 -7.30 7.57
N GLU A 44 0.46 -8.45 7.48
CA GLU A 44 1.90 -8.50 7.35
C GLU A 44 2.27 -8.33 5.87
N VAL A 45 3.21 -7.42 5.61
CA VAL A 45 3.66 -7.08 4.26
C VAL A 45 5.16 -7.39 4.14
N GLU A 46 5.51 -8.35 3.30
CA GLU A 46 6.89 -8.66 2.95
C GLU A 46 7.19 -8.15 1.53
N VAL A 47 8.32 -7.46 1.37
CA VAL A 47 8.77 -6.94 0.07
C VAL A 47 10.12 -7.54 -0.24
N LYS A 48 10.25 -8.19 -1.40
CA LYS A 48 11.50 -8.83 -1.84
C LYS A 48 11.82 -8.41 -3.29
N PRO A 49 13.09 -8.08 -3.60
CA PRO A 49 13.51 -7.89 -4.98
C PRO A 49 13.55 -9.25 -5.69
N GLU A 50 13.05 -9.30 -6.92
CA GLU A 50 13.06 -10.53 -7.74
C GLU A 50 13.19 -10.18 -9.22
N ASN A 51 14.20 -10.74 -9.90
CA ASN A 51 14.40 -10.66 -11.36
C ASN A 51 14.12 -9.30 -12.00
N GLY A 52 14.80 -8.24 -11.52
CA GLY A 52 14.64 -6.88 -12.06
C GLY A 52 13.32 -6.19 -11.68
N GLY A 53 12.56 -6.77 -10.75
CA GLY A 53 11.33 -6.22 -10.21
C GLY A 53 11.22 -6.40 -8.69
N VAL A 54 10.00 -6.26 -8.20
CA VAL A 54 9.67 -6.38 -6.77
C VAL A 54 8.45 -7.27 -6.60
N VAL A 55 8.51 -8.16 -5.62
CA VAL A 55 7.39 -8.98 -5.18
C VAL A 55 6.90 -8.44 -3.84
N VAL A 56 5.61 -8.14 -3.77
CA VAL A 56 4.93 -7.75 -2.53
C VAL A 56 4.03 -8.89 -2.11
N ARG A 57 4.34 -9.52 -0.97
CA ARG A 57 3.50 -10.55 -0.36
C ARG A 57 2.72 -9.93 0.78
N VAL A 58 1.41 -10.14 0.77
CA VAL A 58 0.51 -9.71 1.84
C VAL A 58 -0.18 -10.91 2.45
N ARG A 59 -0.26 -10.96 3.78
CA ARG A 59 -1.01 -11.98 4.52
C ARG A 59 -1.68 -11.36 5.74
N PRO A 60 -2.88 -11.83 6.15
CA PRO A 60 -3.45 -11.47 7.44
C PRO A 60 -2.47 -11.79 8.57
N LEU A 61 -2.35 -10.88 9.53
CA LEU A 61 -1.80 -11.22 10.83
C LEU A 61 -2.83 -12.11 11.55
N THR A 62 -2.36 -13.26 12.06
CA THR A 62 -3.18 -14.22 12.81
C THR A 62 -3.58 -13.67 14.16
#